data_AF-F2PYM8-F1
#
_entry.id   AF-F2PYM8-F1
#
_cell.length_a   1.000
_cell.length_b   1.000
_cell.length_c   1.000
_cell.angle_alpha   90.00
_cell.angle_beta   90.00
_cell.angle_gamma   90.00
#
_symmetry.space_group_name_H-M   'P 1'
#
loop_
_entity.id
_entity.type
_entity.pdbx_description
1 polymer ?
#
loop_
_entity_poly.entity_id
_entity_poly.type
_entity_poly.pdbx_seq_one_letter_code
_entity_poly.pdbx_strand_id
1 'polypeptide(L)'
;MALTVQASPLPPAPRPEDIFSPAQWETLLAVADTVIPSIGCTGTADSSTTHLVSQPQFDALVSSLRPAAVEDESEAARAAVQFLGESASSIPGFKESMCRTLALHVHQEGLRGIKTILAGLNNFAVSFALTGSRTPFQHQPYHVRRQILSSWRSSYLPPLRAAHRALVALTKKSWVGSSPSLPLVLGFPNVPVHGATSESFPYSFLQFPAGDGPEIIETDVVIVGSGCGAGVAAKNLAEAGHRVIVVEKSYFFPNDHYPMSGCEGAFHLFSNGGAELSDDGSIGVVSGSTWGGGGTINWSASLQTQSMVREEWANAGLPLFTSSAYQTSLDRVCDYMGVSADFIQQNHGNSVLMEGARKLGYSAKAVPQNTGHQKHACGYCALGCAAGIKQGPAVTFLADAARAGATFIEGFKAEKVLFGRKLVKGKRVAIGVRGTWTSRDASGATHGTPAITRKVVIKANKVVVSCGTLESPLLLLRSGLKNPQIGRNLHLHPVIIMSAMFDHETRPWEGSILTSLVSDFENLDGRGHGSKIEAVVMLPNFFLPLMAWDNGLDYKTFAPNAPRMAAASTHDNNMAITDVTSRKLASHEP
;
A
#
# COMPACT_ATOMS: atom_id res chain seq x y z
N MET A 1 9.24 -23.15 17.55
CA MET A 1 9.95 -23.10 16.25
C MET A 1 9.78 -21.69 15.71
N ALA A 2 10.84 -21.05 15.22
CA ALA A 2 10.74 -19.75 14.58
C ALA A 2 9.88 -19.85 13.32
N LEU A 3 9.11 -18.81 13.02
CA LEU A 3 8.34 -18.70 11.79
C LEU A 3 9.30 -18.74 10.58
N THR A 4 9.22 -19.80 9.76
CA THR A 4 9.96 -19.85 8.50
C THR A 4 9.07 -19.33 7.39
N VAL A 5 9.56 -18.32 6.67
CA VAL A 5 8.86 -17.69 5.55
C VAL A 5 9.63 -17.96 4.26
N GLN A 6 8.95 -18.49 3.25
CA GLN A 6 9.47 -18.65 1.91
C GLN A 6 9.57 -17.29 1.21
N ALA A 7 10.73 -17.02 0.61
CA ALA A 7 10.93 -15.80 -0.17
C ALA A 7 9.95 -15.74 -1.36
N SER A 8 9.53 -14.52 -1.71
CA SER A 8 8.72 -14.22 -2.88
C SER A 8 9.50 -13.26 -3.78
N PRO A 9 10.54 -13.76 -4.47
CA PRO A 9 11.53 -12.90 -5.12
C PRO A 9 10.88 -11.92 -6.09
N LEU A 10 11.41 -10.70 -6.09
CA LEU A 10 11.02 -9.65 -7.04
C LEU A 10 11.56 -9.98 -8.43
N PRO A 11 10.88 -9.56 -9.51
CA PRO A 11 11.47 -9.65 -10.85
C PRO A 11 12.79 -8.86 -10.92
N PRO A 12 13.68 -9.21 -11.85
CA PRO A 12 14.85 -8.40 -12.16
C PRO A 12 14.45 -6.94 -12.37
N ALA A 13 15.24 -6.02 -11.83
CA ALA A 13 14.99 -4.60 -12.06
C ALA A 13 15.16 -4.28 -13.56
N PRO A 14 14.29 -3.44 -14.14
CA PRO A 14 14.52 -2.93 -15.48
C PRO A 14 15.86 -2.21 -15.57
N ARG A 15 16.46 -2.19 -16.77
CA ARG A 15 17.77 -1.58 -16.94
C ARG A 15 17.67 -0.06 -16.70
N PRO A 16 18.59 0.54 -15.93
CA PRO A 16 18.54 1.97 -15.63
C PRO A 16 18.46 2.86 -16.88
N GLU A 17 19.17 2.50 -17.95
CA GLU A 17 19.22 3.24 -19.22
C GLU A 17 17.89 3.26 -19.99
N ASP A 18 17.00 2.29 -19.73
CA ASP A 18 15.66 2.27 -20.33
C ASP A 18 14.73 3.30 -19.65
N ILE A 19 15.10 3.75 -18.44
CA ILE A 19 14.30 4.67 -17.62
C ILE A 19 14.80 6.11 -17.81
N PHE A 20 16.07 6.36 -17.50
CA PHE A 20 16.68 7.69 -17.51
C PHE A 20 18.07 7.69 -18.16
N SER A 21 18.49 8.85 -18.67
CA SER A 21 19.86 9.03 -19.15
C SER A 21 20.89 8.96 -18.00
N PRO A 22 22.19 8.73 -18.30
CA PRO A 22 23.23 8.73 -17.26
C PRO A 22 23.25 10.00 -16.40
N ALA A 23 23.13 11.18 -17.02
CA ALA A 23 23.11 12.46 -16.29
C ALA A 23 21.86 12.63 -15.40
N GLN A 24 20.70 12.14 -15.85
CA GLN A 24 19.49 12.14 -15.03
C GLN A 24 19.63 11.21 -13.82
N TRP A 25 20.26 10.03 -13.99
CA TRP A 25 20.56 9.12 -12.89
C TRP A 25 21.55 9.72 -11.89
N GLU A 26 22.62 10.34 -12.36
CA GLU A 26 23.58 11.04 -11.53
C GLU A 26 22.88 12.12 -10.67
N THR A 27 22.01 12.91 -11.30
CA THR A 27 21.21 13.92 -10.60
C THR A 27 20.26 13.30 -9.57
N LEU A 28 19.55 12.23 -9.93
CA LEU A 28 18.59 11.58 -9.04
C LEU A 28 19.29 10.93 -7.83
N LEU A 29 20.45 10.32 -8.03
CA LEU A 29 21.25 9.74 -6.94
C LEU A 29 21.83 10.85 -6.05
N ALA A 30 22.26 11.97 -6.62
CA ALA A 30 22.66 13.14 -5.83
C ALA A 30 21.48 13.71 -5.01
N VAL A 31 20.25 13.70 -5.54
CA VAL A 31 19.05 14.03 -4.76
C VAL A 31 18.85 13.01 -3.64
N ALA A 32 18.97 11.71 -3.96
CA ALA A 32 18.80 10.65 -2.97
C ALA A 32 19.80 10.76 -1.80
N ASP A 33 21.08 11.02 -2.09
CA ASP A 33 22.11 11.25 -1.08
C ASP A 33 21.93 12.58 -0.32
N THR A 34 21.18 13.53 -0.89
CA THR A 34 20.78 14.73 -0.14
C THR A 34 19.71 14.41 0.89
N VAL A 35 18.75 13.54 0.52
CA VAL A 35 17.65 13.10 1.38
C VAL A 35 18.13 12.14 2.47
N ILE A 36 18.98 11.17 2.11
CA ILE A 36 19.62 10.21 3.02
C ILE A 36 21.15 10.31 2.86
N PRO A 37 21.78 11.25 3.59
CA PRO A 37 23.22 11.48 3.50
C PRO A 37 24.03 10.52 4.37
N SER A 38 25.30 10.33 4.00
CA SER A 38 26.31 9.93 4.95
C SER A 38 26.55 11.06 5.96
N ILE A 39 26.76 10.70 7.22
CA ILE A 39 27.11 11.62 8.31
C ILE A 39 28.55 11.31 8.72
N GLY A 40 29.39 12.33 8.83
CA GLY A 40 30.81 12.19 9.17
C GLY A 40 31.34 13.35 9.99
N CYS A 41 32.59 13.23 10.46
CA CYS A 41 33.23 14.27 11.28
C CYS A 41 33.94 15.34 10.44
N THR A 42 33.90 16.57 10.91
CA THR A 42 34.72 17.68 10.40
C THR A 42 36.21 17.32 10.45
N GLY A 43 36.90 17.42 9.31
CA GLY A 43 38.34 17.17 9.19
C GLY A 43 38.73 15.75 8.74
N THR A 44 37.79 14.79 8.74
CA THR A 44 38.05 13.41 8.29
C THR A 44 37.24 13.00 7.07
N ALA A 45 36.11 13.66 6.79
CA ALA A 45 35.22 13.36 5.68
C ALA A 45 35.07 14.53 4.68
N ASP A 46 34.76 14.20 3.43
CA ASP A 46 34.56 15.18 2.36
C ASP A 46 33.18 15.87 2.48
N SER A 47 33.22 17.19 2.70
CA SER A 47 32.03 18.06 2.79
C SER A 47 31.19 18.14 1.51
N SER A 48 31.74 17.71 0.36
CA SER A 48 31.03 17.75 -0.92
C SER A 48 29.86 16.76 -0.97
N THR A 49 30.01 15.61 -0.32
CA THR A 49 29.07 14.48 -0.35
C THR A 49 28.51 14.13 1.02
N THR A 50 29.20 14.49 2.09
CA THR A 50 28.87 14.08 3.47
C THR A 50 28.31 15.24 4.28
N HIS A 51 27.33 14.97 5.13
CA HIS A 51 26.91 15.91 6.17
C HIS A 51 27.93 15.89 7.31
N LEU A 52 28.68 16.98 7.47
CA LEU A 52 29.71 17.08 8.50
C LEU A 52 29.13 17.59 9.82
N VAL A 53 29.46 16.89 10.91
CA VAL A 53 29.21 17.32 12.30
C VAL A 53 30.53 17.38 13.07
N SER A 54 30.56 18.07 14.21
CA SER A 54 31.73 18.07 15.09
C SER A 54 31.96 16.67 15.70
N GLN A 55 33.21 16.36 16.09
CA GLN A 55 33.51 15.07 16.73
C GLN A 55 32.63 14.78 17.96
N PRO A 56 32.42 15.73 18.91
CA PRO A 56 31.53 15.49 20.04
C PRO A 56 30.09 15.20 19.64
N GLN A 57 29.59 15.85 18.57
CA GLN A 57 28.26 15.57 18.05
C GLN A 57 28.20 14.17 17.42
N PHE A 58 29.22 13.76 16.66
CA PHE A 58 29.28 12.43 16.07
C PHE A 58 29.28 11.34 17.15
N ASP A 59 30.10 11.49 18.19
CA ASP A 59 30.17 10.55 19.31
C ASP A 59 28.82 10.46 20.05
N ALA A 60 28.14 11.59 20.23
CA ALA A 60 26.79 11.63 20.80
C ALA A 60 25.75 10.91 19.92
N LEU A 61 25.84 11.06 18.59
CA LEU A 61 24.98 10.33 17.64
C LEU A 61 25.26 8.83 17.69
N VAL A 62 26.52 8.41 17.67
CA VAL A 62 26.89 6.99 17.78
C VAL A 62 26.34 6.41 19.08
N SER A 63 26.44 7.15 20.18
CA SER A 63 25.92 6.70 21.47
C SER A 63 24.39 6.60 21.50
N SER A 64 23.67 7.53 20.87
CA SER A 64 22.19 7.53 20.88
C SER A 64 21.55 6.53 19.91
N LEU A 65 22.31 6.09 18.90
CA LEU A 65 21.87 5.17 17.85
C LEU A 65 22.27 3.71 18.08
N ARG A 66 22.86 3.38 19.24
CA ARG A 66 23.23 2.02 19.58
C ARG A 66 21.97 1.14 19.65
N PRO A 67 21.90 0.04 18.88
CA PRO A 67 20.78 -0.88 18.98
C PRO A 67 20.66 -1.45 20.38
N ALA A 68 19.52 -1.27 21.04
CA ALA A 68 19.28 -1.81 22.38
C ALA A 68 19.31 -3.35 22.43
N ALA A 69 19.08 -4.00 21.28
CA ALA A 69 19.06 -5.46 21.15
C ALA A 69 20.47 -6.08 21.02
N VAL A 70 21.53 -5.29 20.83
CA VAL A 70 22.91 -5.78 20.68
C VAL A 70 23.63 -5.61 22.02
N GLU A 71 23.93 -6.73 22.68
CA GLU A 71 24.56 -6.73 24.01
C GLU A 71 26.03 -6.27 23.98
N ASP A 72 26.77 -6.57 22.92
CA ASP A 72 28.16 -6.15 22.76
C ASP A 72 28.24 -4.66 22.36
N GLU A 73 28.82 -3.84 23.23
CA GLU A 73 28.91 -2.39 23.01
C GLU A 73 29.71 -2.01 21.75
N SER A 74 30.72 -2.80 21.38
CA SER A 74 31.54 -2.56 20.19
C SER A 74 30.76 -2.88 18.92
N GLU A 75 30.00 -3.96 18.90
CA GLU A 75 29.07 -4.31 17.82
C GLU A 75 27.96 -3.27 17.68
N ALA A 76 27.36 -2.85 18.79
CA ALA A 76 26.32 -1.83 18.79
C ALA A 76 26.83 -0.48 18.26
N ALA A 77 28.03 -0.07 18.67
CA ALA A 77 28.68 1.14 18.15
C ALA A 77 29.03 1.01 16.65
N ARG A 78 29.51 -0.16 16.21
CA ARG A 78 29.79 -0.43 14.78
C ARG A 78 28.52 -0.33 13.93
N ALA A 79 27.40 -0.89 14.40
CA ALA A 79 26.11 -0.79 13.70
C ALA A 79 25.64 0.68 13.58
N ALA A 80 25.77 1.47 14.66
CA ALA A 80 25.44 2.89 14.64
C ALA A 80 26.34 3.68 13.67
N VAL A 81 27.65 3.43 13.66
CA VAL A 81 28.60 4.06 12.73
C VAL A 81 28.29 3.66 11.28
N GLN A 82 27.99 2.38 11.02
CA GLN A 82 27.59 1.92 9.69
C GLN A 82 26.32 2.63 9.21
N PHE A 83 25.31 2.73 10.07
CA PHE A 83 24.08 3.45 9.78
C PHE A 83 24.33 4.94 9.49
N LEU A 84 25.17 5.61 10.28
CA LEU A 84 25.53 7.02 10.04
C LEU A 84 26.31 7.21 8.74
N GLY A 85 27.24 6.32 8.42
CA GLY A 85 28.04 6.36 7.18
C GLY A 85 27.28 6.00 5.91
N GLU A 86 26.15 5.31 6.01
CA GLU A 86 25.33 4.91 4.87
C GLU A 86 24.67 6.12 4.17
N SER A 87 24.89 6.27 2.85
CA SER A 87 24.10 7.15 1.99
C SER A 87 23.18 6.33 1.08
N ALA A 88 22.08 6.91 0.60
CA ALA A 88 21.14 6.20 -0.27
C ALA A 88 21.80 5.50 -1.47
N SER A 89 22.65 6.21 -2.21
CA SER A 89 23.29 5.67 -3.42
C SER A 89 24.37 4.61 -3.14
N SER A 90 24.91 4.57 -1.92
CA SER A 90 25.92 3.59 -1.50
C SER A 90 25.34 2.19 -1.24
N ILE A 91 24.02 2.09 -1.08
CA ILE A 91 23.35 0.85 -0.69
C ILE A 91 23.21 -0.09 -1.89
N PRO A 92 23.72 -1.34 -1.80
CA PRO A 92 23.47 -2.35 -2.82
C PRO A 92 21.97 -2.59 -3.00
N GLY A 93 21.46 -2.53 -4.24
CA GLY A 93 20.04 -2.74 -4.52
C GLY A 93 19.17 -1.49 -4.45
N PHE A 94 19.67 -0.34 -3.95
CA PHE A 94 18.88 0.89 -3.87
C PHE A 94 18.47 1.40 -5.26
N LYS A 95 19.42 1.45 -6.20
CA LYS A 95 19.16 1.89 -7.57
C LYS A 95 18.20 0.93 -8.27
N GLU A 96 18.33 -0.37 -8.04
CA GLU A 96 17.45 -1.41 -8.56
C GLU A 96 16.02 -1.26 -7.99
N SER A 97 15.89 -0.94 -6.71
CA SER A 97 14.61 -0.62 -6.05
C SER A 97 13.95 0.61 -6.68
N MET A 98 14.72 1.67 -6.94
CA MET A 98 14.25 2.84 -7.68
C MET A 98 13.81 2.48 -9.10
N CYS A 99 14.59 1.69 -9.82
CA CYS A 99 14.25 1.25 -11.18
C CYS A 99 12.92 0.51 -11.23
N ARG A 100 12.70 -0.46 -10.32
CA ARG A 100 11.41 -1.17 -10.21
C ARG A 100 10.27 -0.21 -9.93
N THR A 101 10.44 0.69 -8.96
CA THR A 101 9.37 1.64 -8.59
C THR A 101 9.03 2.57 -9.76
N LEU A 102 10.03 3.19 -10.39
CA LEU A 102 9.85 4.12 -11.50
C LEU A 102 9.25 3.48 -12.75
N ALA A 103 9.64 2.25 -13.06
CA ALA A 103 9.18 1.56 -14.27
C ALA A 103 7.82 0.87 -14.09
N LEU A 104 7.54 0.35 -12.89
CA LEU A 104 6.40 -0.55 -12.67
C LEU A 104 5.26 0.10 -11.86
N HIS A 105 5.55 1.12 -11.05
CA HIS A 105 4.57 1.70 -10.12
C HIS A 105 4.30 3.19 -10.35
N VAL A 106 5.19 3.91 -11.04
CA VAL A 106 4.96 5.33 -11.36
C VAL A 106 4.25 5.44 -12.71
N HIS A 107 3.09 6.11 -12.72
CA HIS A 107 2.36 6.37 -13.95
C HIS A 107 3.20 7.18 -14.95
N GLN A 108 2.96 6.99 -16.26
CA GLN A 108 3.75 7.59 -17.33
C GLN A 108 3.80 9.13 -17.29
N GLU A 109 2.76 9.78 -16.77
CA GLU A 109 2.76 11.24 -16.55
C GLU A 109 3.69 11.66 -15.42
N GLY A 110 3.62 10.98 -14.28
CA GLY A 110 4.54 11.21 -13.16
C GLY A 110 6.00 10.96 -13.56
N LEU A 111 6.25 9.87 -14.30
CA LEU A 111 7.59 9.56 -14.80
C LEU A 111 8.10 10.65 -15.75
N ARG A 112 7.26 11.15 -16.66
CA ARG A 112 7.60 12.29 -17.53
C ARG A 112 7.90 13.56 -16.71
N GLY A 113 7.11 13.86 -15.68
CA GLY A 113 7.36 14.98 -14.78
C GLY A 113 8.72 14.90 -14.11
N ILE A 114 9.07 13.73 -13.56
CA ILE A 114 10.40 13.47 -12.97
C ILE A 114 11.50 13.65 -14.04
N LYS A 115 11.34 13.10 -15.25
CA LYS A 115 12.30 13.27 -16.36
C LYS A 115 12.55 14.75 -16.66
N THR A 116 11.50 15.55 -16.74
CA THR A 116 11.58 16.97 -17.05
C THR A 116 12.31 17.74 -15.96
N ILE A 117 12.02 17.48 -14.68
CA ILE A 117 12.71 18.11 -13.55
C ILE A 117 14.20 17.75 -13.56
N LEU A 118 14.54 16.47 -13.70
CA LEU A 118 15.93 16.01 -13.72
C LEU A 118 16.69 16.56 -14.93
N ALA A 119 16.06 16.65 -16.10
CA ALA A 119 16.66 17.27 -17.28
C ALA A 119 16.89 18.78 -17.06
N GLY A 120 15.94 19.47 -16.41
CA GLY A 120 16.06 20.88 -16.06
C GLY A 120 17.23 21.16 -15.10
N LEU A 121 17.44 20.31 -14.11
CA LEU A 121 18.58 20.40 -13.18
C LEU A 121 19.94 20.18 -13.86
N ASN A 122 19.96 19.48 -15.00
CA ASN A 122 21.16 19.28 -15.82
C ASN A 122 21.40 20.40 -16.84
N ASN A 123 20.39 21.23 -17.13
CA ASN A 123 20.52 22.35 -18.05
C ASN A 123 20.88 23.62 -17.28
N PHE A 124 21.92 24.32 -17.72
CA PHE A 124 22.44 25.50 -17.06
C PHE A 124 21.42 26.62 -16.76
N ALA A 125 20.64 27.03 -17.77
CA ALA A 125 19.71 28.15 -17.63
C ALA A 125 18.51 27.75 -16.76
N VAL A 126 18.04 26.52 -16.94
CA VAL A 126 16.91 25.98 -16.17
C VAL A 126 17.33 25.69 -14.73
N SER A 127 18.51 25.12 -14.49
CA SER A 127 19.07 24.91 -13.16
C SER A 127 19.19 26.21 -12.40
N PHE A 128 19.66 27.30 -13.03
CA PHE A 128 19.69 28.61 -12.37
C PHE A 128 18.29 29.07 -11.96
N ALA A 129 17.28 28.91 -12.83
CA ALA A 129 15.90 29.25 -12.48
C ALA A 129 15.31 28.36 -11.37
N LEU A 130 15.67 27.07 -11.33
CA LEU A 130 15.14 26.11 -10.36
C LEU A 130 15.87 26.13 -9.01
N THR A 131 17.14 26.50 -8.99
CA THR A 131 18.04 26.32 -7.83
C THR A 131 18.70 27.62 -7.36
N GLY A 132 18.63 28.69 -8.16
CA GLY A 132 19.39 29.92 -7.93
C GLY A 132 20.89 29.80 -8.24
N SER A 133 21.36 28.67 -8.78
CA SER A 133 22.78 28.44 -9.08
C SER A 133 23.05 27.93 -10.49
N ARG A 134 24.18 28.38 -11.04
CA ARG A 134 24.70 27.99 -12.36
C ARG A 134 25.45 26.66 -12.33
N THR A 135 25.84 26.18 -11.15
CA THR A 135 26.44 24.86 -10.98
C THR A 135 25.34 23.80 -10.97
N PRO A 136 25.42 22.76 -11.83
CA PRO A 136 24.44 21.67 -11.86
C PRO A 136 24.24 21.02 -10.49
N PHE A 137 23.02 20.59 -10.18
CA PHE A 137 22.65 20.12 -8.84
C PHE A 137 23.59 19.04 -8.30
N GLN A 138 23.96 18.05 -9.11
CA GLN A 138 24.83 16.94 -8.69
C GLN A 138 26.26 17.36 -8.35
N HIS A 139 26.73 18.49 -8.90
CA HIS A 139 28.07 19.02 -8.65
C HIS A 139 28.10 20.01 -7.48
N GLN A 140 26.94 20.31 -6.90
CA GLN A 140 26.86 21.18 -5.74
C GLN A 140 27.32 20.44 -4.47
N PRO A 141 28.03 21.13 -3.56
CA PRO A 141 28.28 20.58 -2.23
C PRO A 141 26.99 20.20 -1.52
N TYR A 142 27.05 19.19 -0.64
CA TYR A 142 25.89 18.65 0.07
C TYR A 142 25.03 19.75 0.73
N HIS A 143 25.64 20.71 1.43
CA HIS A 143 24.90 21.78 2.11
C HIS A 143 24.08 22.65 1.16
N VAL A 144 24.57 22.87 -0.06
CA VAL A 144 23.86 23.62 -1.12
C VAL A 144 22.72 22.78 -1.68
N ARG A 145 22.95 21.49 -1.99
CA ARG A 145 21.90 20.55 -2.42
C ARG A 145 20.75 20.50 -1.42
N ARG A 146 21.08 20.42 -0.13
CA ARG A 146 20.11 20.44 0.99
C ARG A 146 19.28 21.71 0.99
N GLN A 147 19.90 22.88 0.86
CA GLN A 147 19.20 24.17 0.84
C GLN A 147 18.25 24.28 -0.35
N ILE A 148 18.68 23.85 -1.54
CA ILE A 148 17.85 23.79 -2.74
C ILE A 148 16.62 22.92 -2.49
N LEU A 149 16.79 21.67 -2.05
CA LEU A 149 15.68 20.77 -1.79
C LEU A 149 14.71 21.34 -0.74
N SER A 150 15.25 21.92 0.34
CA SER A 150 14.45 22.53 1.40
C SER A 150 13.62 23.71 0.90
N SER A 151 14.19 24.55 0.02
CA SER A 151 13.48 25.68 -0.60
C SER A 151 12.28 25.26 -1.45
N TRP A 152 12.32 24.06 -2.05
CA TRP A 152 11.23 23.56 -2.88
C TRP A 152 10.01 23.15 -2.06
N ARG A 153 10.20 22.73 -0.81
CA ARG A 153 9.13 22.31 0.09
C ARG A 153 8.09 23.41 0.31
N SER A 154 8.55 24.63 0.57
CA SER A 154 7.71 25.80 0.85
C SER A 154 7.64 26.77 -0.34
N SER A 155 8.05 26.34 -1.53
CA SER A 155 8.05 27.19 -2.72
C SER A 155 6.63 27.65 -3.06
N TYR A 156 6.48 28.89 -3.52
CA TYR A 156 5.21 29.39 -4.06
C TYR A 156 4.80 28.66 -5.35
N LEU A 157 5.75 28.05 -6.07
CA LEU A 157 5.50 27.32 -7.31
C LEU A 157 5.01 25.88 -7.02
N PRO A 158 3.75 25.53 -7.35
CA PRO A 158 3.23 24.18 -7.11
C PRO A 158 4.06 23.05 -7.71
N PRO A 159 4.64 23.17 -8.93
CA PRO A 159 5.50 22.12 -9.49
C PRO A 159 6.74 21.80 -8.65
N LEU A 160 7.36 22.81 -8.01
CA LEU A 160 8.52 22.59 -7.14
C LEU A 160 8.13 21.86 -5.85
N ARG A 161 6.98 22.21 -5.27
CA ARG A 161 6.46 21.48 -4.11
C ARG A 161 6.15 20.01 -4.46
N ALA A 162 5.56 19.78 -5.63
CA ALA A 162 5.29 18.42 -6.12
C ALA A 162 6.59 17.64 -6.37
N ALA A 163 7.60 18.27 -6.99
CA ALA A 163 8.92 17.70 -7.21
C ALA A 163 9.58 17.29 -5.88
N HIS A 164 9.59 18.18 -4.88
CA HIS A 164 10.09 17.89 -3.55
C HIS A 164 9.39 16.68 -2.94
N ARG A 165 8.05 16.67 -2.90
CA ARG A 165 7.27 15.55 -2.32
C ARG A 165 7.59 14.22 -3.03
N ALA A 166 7.58 14.21 -4.36
CA ALA A 166 7.80 12.99 -5.13
C ALA A 166 9.21 12.43 -4.96
N LEU A 167 10.25 13.26 -5.08
CA LEU A 167 11.65 12.83 -4.99
C LEU A 167 12.00 12.37 -3.57
N VAL A 168 11.56 13.10 -2.55
CA VAL A 168 11.78 12.74 -1.14
C VAL A 168 11.03 11.45 -0.78
N ALA A 169 9.76 11.31 -1.18
CA ALA A 169 8.99 10.10 -0.92
C ALA A 169 9.58 8.87 -1.62
N LEU A 170 9.99 9.01 -2.88
CA LEU A 170 10.65 7.94 -3.63
C LEU A 170 11.94 7.49 -2.95
N THR A 171 12.80 8.43 -2.54
CA THR A 171 14.04 8.09 -1.85
C THR A 171 13.79 7.42 -0.51
N LYS A 172 12.92 7.97 0.35
CA LYS A 172 12.62 7.37 1.66
C LYS A 172 12.07 5.95 1.50
N LYS A 173 11.14 5.75 0.57
CA LYS A 173 10.55 4.43 0.29
C LYS A 173 11.63 3.43 -0.14
N SER A 174 12.46 3.80 -1.12
CA SER A 174 13.53 2.93 -1.60
C SER A 174 14.57 2.65 -0.52
N TRP A 175 14.92 3.64 0.30
CA TRP A 175 15.90 3.51 1.38
C TRP A 175 15.41 2.56 2.48
N VAL A 176 14.21 2.76 3.01
CA VAL A 176 13.67 1.92 4.10
C VAL A 176 13.61 0.44 3.70
N GLY A 177 13.30 0.16 2.42
CA GLY A 177 13.23 -1.21 1.91
C GLY A 177 14.57 -1.84 1.51
N SER A 178 15.65 -1.06 1.37
CA SER A 178 16.95 -1.55 0.90
C SER A 178 18.09 -1.41 1.90
N SER A 179 17.95 -0.55 2.91
CA SER A 179 18.99 -0.30 3.91
C SER A 179 19.30 -1.56 4.73
N PRO A 180 20.55 -2.07 4.70
CA PRO A 180 20.96 -3.18 5.56
C PRO A 180 21.18 -2.72 7.01
N SER A 181 21.49 -1.44 7.25
CA SER A 181 21.81 -0.93 8.58
C SER A 181 20.57 -0.48 9.37
N LEU A 182 19.50 -0.04 8.69
CA LEU A 182 18.29 0.44 9.34
C LEU A 182 17.61 -0.62 10.24
N PRO A 183 17.34 -1.87 9.79
CA PRO A 183 16.73 -2.87 10.67
C PRO A 183 17.56 -3.17 11.92
N LEU A 184 18.89 -3.09 11.82
CA LEU A 184 19.80 -3.31 12.94
C LEU A 184 19.64 -2.23 14.00
N VAL A 185 19.67 -0.95 13.64
CA VAL A 185 19.48 0.16 14.61
C VAL A 185 18.07 0.21 15.17
N LEU A 186 17.07 -0.27 14.43
CA LEU A 186 15.69 -0.36 14.91
C LEU A 186 15.46 -1.55 15.85
N GLY A 187 16.31 -2.58 15.81
CA GLY A 187 15.96 -3.88 16.39
C GLY A 187 14.68 -4.48 15.79
N PHE A 188 14.36 -4.13 14.53
CA PHE A 188 13.12 -4.54 13.87
C PHE A 188 13.27 -5.95 13.30
N PRO A 189 12.44 -6.91 13.73
CA PRO A 189 12.54 -8.27 13.22
C PRO A 189 11.88 -8.38 11.84
N ASN A 190 12.49 -9.15 10.93
CA ASN A 190 11.93 -9.37 9.58
C ASN A 190 10.62 -10.16 9.60
N VAL A 191 10.39 -10.96 10.65
CA VAL A 191 9.19 -11.77 10.87
C VAL A 191 8.66 -11.56 12.29
N PRO A 192 7.35 -11.78 12.54
CA PRO A 192 6.79 -11.66 13.88
C PRO A 192 7.49 -12.57 14.89
N VAL A 193 7.90 -12.01 16.03
CA VAL A 193 8.57 -12.75 17.12
C VAL A 193 7.71 -13.91 17.65
N HIS A 194 6.39 -13.70 17.71
CA HIS A 194 5.41 -14.68 18.17
C HIS A 194 4.52 -15.19 17.03
N GLY A 195 5.05 -15.25 15.81
CA GLY A 195 4.32 -15.71 14.63
C GLY A 195 4.13 -17.24 14.61
N ALA A 196 3.05 -17.67 13.94
CA ALA A 196 2.83 -19.06 13.57
C ALA A 196 2.44 -19.14 12.09
N THR A 197 2.80 -20.24 11.42
CA THR A 197 2.36 -20.56 10.06
C THR A 197 1.29 -21.65 10.13
N SER A 198 0.26 -21.53 9.31
CA SER A 198 -0.69 -22.61 9.05
C SER A 198 -0.64 -23.04 7.59
N GLU A 199 -1.14 -24.22 7.27
CA GLU A 199 -1.41 -24.57 5.87
C GLU A 199 -2.49 -23.66 5.29
N SER A 200 -2.36 -23.35 3.98
CA SER A 200 -3.39 -22.66 3.22
C SER A 200 -4.40 -23.65 2.63
N PHE A 201 -5.58 -23.13 2.29
CA PHE A 201 -6.48 -23.89 1.42
C PHE A 201 -5.80 -24.20 0.07
N PRO A 202 -5.84 -25.46 -0.41
CA PRO A 202 -5.14 -25.88 -1.62
C PRO A 202 -5.91 -25.44 -2.89
N TYR A 203 -5.83 -24.15 -3.22
CA TYR A 203 -6.44 -23.63 -4.45
C TYR A 203 -5.83 -24.26 -5.71
N SER A 204 -6.69 -24.53 -6.69
CA SER A 204 -6.30 -24.94 -8.03
C SER A 204 -6.70 -23.86 -9.04
N PHE A 205 -5.75 -23.45 -9.88
CA PHE A 205 -5.94 -22.42 -10.89
C PHE A 205 -5.84 -23.00 -12.30
N LEU A 206 -6.78 -22.64 -13.17
CA LEU A 206 -6.73 -23.06 -14.57
C LEU A 206 -5.47 -22.53 -15.25
N GLN A 207 -4.79 -23.41 -15.97
CA GLN A 207 -3.60 -23.09 -16.76
C GLN A 207 -3.94 -23.21 -18.25
N PHE A 208 -3.35 -22.33 -19.06
CA PHE A 208 -3.57 -22.35 -20.51
C PHE A 208 -2.25 -22.60 -21.25
N PRO A 209 -2.17 -23.61 -22.12
CA PRO A 209 -0.96 -23.83 -22.92
C PRO A 209 -0.73 -22.67 -23.88
N ALA A 210 0.51 -22.52 -24.36
CA ALA A 210 0.86 -21.56 -25.40
C ALA A 210 0.05 -21.84 -26.69
N GLY A 211 -0.32 -20.79 -27.42
CA GLY A 211 -1.02 -20.91 -28.70
C GLY A 211 -1.30 -19.57 -29.37
N ASP A 212 -1.46 -19.61 -30.69
CA ASP A 212 -1.58 -18.41 -31.54
C ASP A 212 -2.96 -17.74 -31.45
N GLY A 213 -3.98 -18.50 -31.06
CA GLY A 213 -5.36 -18.05 -30.95
C GLY A 213 -5.82 -17.80 -29.51
N PRO A 214 -6.91 -17.02 -29.33
CA PRO A 214 -7.51 -16.85 -28.02
C PRO A 214 -8.07 -18.18 -27.50
N GLU A 215 -7.85 -18.48 -26.21
CA GLU A 215 -8.59 -19.54 -25.54
C GLU A 215 -10.04 -19.10 -25.34
N ILE A 216 -10.98 -20.02 -25.49
CA ILE A 216 -12.39 -19.78 -25.23
C ILE A 216 -12.90 -20.82 -24.24
N ILE A 217 -13.38 -20.35 -23.09
CA ILE A 217 -14.03 -21.19 -22.06
C ILE A 217 -15.42 -20.65 -21.73
N GLU A 218 -16.26 -21.49 -21.15
CA GLU A 218 -17.68 -21.17 -20.89
C GLU A 218 -18.05 -21.46 -19.43
N THR A 219 -18.87 -20.60 -18.86
CA THR A 219 -19.39 -20.73 -17.49
C THR A 219 -20.75 -20.07 -17.36
N ASP A 220 -21.45 -20.26 -16.25
CA ASP A 220 -22.73 -19.58 -16.02
C ASP A 220 -22.48 -18.16 -15.52
N VAL A 221 -21.54 -18.01 -14.58
CA VAL A 221 -21.15 -16.71 -14.02
C VAL A 221 -19.63 -16.56 -14.03
N VAL A 222 -19.16 -15.42 -14.52
CA VAL A 222 -17.77 -14.98 -14.33
C VAL A 222 -17.73 -13.80 -13.36
N ILE A 223 -16.85 -13.88 -12.37
CA ILE A 223 -16.62 -12.84 -11.35
C ILE A 223 -15.22 -12.28 -11.57
N VAL A 224 -15.12 -10.98 -11.81
CA VAL A 224 -13.84 -10.29 -12.08
C VAL A 224 -13.32 -9.63 -10.82
N GLY A 225 -12.14 -10.06 -10.35
CA GLY A 225 -11.54 -9.72 -9.07
C GLY A 225 -11.83 -10.78 -8.00
N SER A 226 -10.89 -10.98 -7.07
CA SER A 226 -10.99 -11.95 -5.96
C SER A 226 -11.19 -11.31 -4.58
N GLY A 227 -11.53 -10.02 -4.50
CA GLY A 227 -11.68 -9.29 -3.23
C GLY A 227 -12.88 -9.72 -2.37
N CYS A 228 -13.14 -8.98 -1.30
CA CYS A 228 -14.20 -9.29 -0.31
C CYS A 228 -15.59 -9.50 -0.94
N GLY A 229 -16.02 -8.62 -1.84
CA GLY A 229 -17.31 -8.76 -2.54
C GLY A 229 -17.36 -9.99 -3.44
N ALA A 230 -16.25 -10.32 -4.11
CA ALA A 230 -16.15 -11.47 -4.99
C ALA A 230 -16.23 -12.79 -4.23
N GLY A 231 -15.54 -12.91 -3.09
CA GLY A 231 -15.60 -14.11 -2.26
C GLY A 231 -17.03 -14.46 -1.87
N VAL A 232 -17.76 -13.50 -1.30
CA VAL A 232 -19.16 -13.70 -0.89
C VAL A 232 -20.03 -14.08 -2.09
N ALA A 233 -19.92 -13.37 -3.22
CA ALA A 233 -20.70 -13.68 -4.41
C ALA A 233 -20.38 -15.08 -4.96
N ALA A 234 -19.10 -15.45 -5.04
CA ALA A 234 -18.64 -16.74 -5.55
C ALA A 234 -19.20 -17.90 -4.71
N LYS A 235 -19.08 -17.82 -3.38
CA LYS A 235 -19.59 -18.84 -2.46
C LYS A 235 -21.08 -19.09 -2.69
N ASN A 236 -21.90 -18.03 -2.57
CA ASN A 236 -23.35 -18.17 -2.62
C ASN A 236 -23.83 -18.64 -4.01
N LEU A 237 -23.18 -18.21 -5.09
CA LEU A 237 -23.55 -18.65 -6.45
C LEU A 237 -23.13 -20.10 -6.73
N ALA A 238 -21.96 -20.52 -6.26
CA ALA A 238 -21.48 -21.89 -6.42
C ALA A 238 -22.32 -22.87 -5.58
N GLU A 239 -22.63 -22.53 -4.31
CA GLU A 239 -23.51 -23.33 -3.44
C GLU A 239 -24.94 -23.45 -3.99
N ALA A 240 -25.39 -22.46 -4.78
CA ALA A 240 -26.65 -22.53 -5.51
C ALA A 240 -26.61 -23.41 -6.78
N GLY A 241 -25.46 -24.03 -7.08
CA GLY A 241 -25.28 -24.96 -8.20
C GLY A 241 -24.91 -24.31 -9.54
N HIS A 242 -24.53 -23.03 -9.54
CA HIS A 242 -24.03 -22.39 -10.77
C HIS A 242 -22.57 -22.73 -11.03
N ARG A 243 -22.19 -22.88 -12.30
CA ARG A 243 -20.77 -22.90 -12.68
C ARG A 243 -20.23 -21.47 -12.54
N VAL A 244 -19.26 -21.31 -11.66
CA VAL A 244 -18.65 -20.01 -11.34
C VAL A 244 -17.17 -20.04 -11.69
N ILE A 245 -16.71 -19.04 -12.42
CA ILE A 245 -15.28 -18.75 -12.59
C ILE A 245 -14.95 -17.43 -11.92
N VAL A 246 -13.99 -17.39 -11.00
CA VAL A 246 -13.41 -16.15 -10.47
C VAL A 246 -12.06 -15.90 -11.13
N VAL A 247 -11.83 -14.67 -11.58
CA VAL A 247 -10.58 -14.28 -12.22
C VAL A 247 -9.88 -13.15 -11.47
N GLU A 248 -8.58 -13.25 -11.29
CA GLU A 248 -7.73 -12.30 -10.56
C GLU A 248 -6.56 -11.85 -11.44
N LYS A 249 -6.26 -10.54 -11.46
CA LYS A 249 -5.12 -10.00 -12.23
C LYS A 249 -3.78 -10.37 -11.59
N SER A 250 -3.79 -10.55 -10.27
CA SER A 250 -2.63 -10.94 -9.47
C SER A 250 -2.62 -12.45 -9.21
N TYR A 251 -1.77 -12.88 -8.28
CA TYR A 251 -1.47 -14.27 -7.97
C TYR A 251 -1.75 -14.60 -6.50
N PHE A 252 -2.01 -15.87 -6.23
CA PHE A 252 -2.13 -16.44 -4.90
C PHE A 252 -0.75 -16.72 -4.29
N PHE A 253 -0.61 -16.43 -3.01
CA PHE A 253 0.56 -16.83 -2.23
C PHE A 253 0.08 -17.65 -1.03
N PRO A 254 0.60 -18.87 -0.85
CA PRO A 254 0.34 -19.65 0.35
C PRO A 254 0.88 -18.96 1.61
N ASN A 255 0.39 -19.41 2.76
CA ASN A 255 0.64 -18.81 4.06
C ASN A 255 2.11 -18.86 4.48
N ASP A 256 2.87 -19.82 3.98
CA ASP A 256 4.30 -19.92 4.22
C ASP A 256 5.12 -18.87 3.47
N HIS A 257 4.54 -18.10 2.54
CA HIS A 257 5.15 -16.88 1.99
C HIS A 257 4.85 -15.62 2.82
N TYR A 258 4.04 -15.75 3.88
CA TYR A 258 3.65 -14.63 4.73
C TYR A 258 4.35 -14.64 6.09
N PRO A 259 4.51 -13.46 6.72
CA PRO A 259 4.39 -12.15 6.08
C PRO A 259 5.56 -11.90 5.12
N MET A 260 5.28 -11.28 3.97
CA MET A 260 6.33 -10.90 3.03
C MET A 260 7.23 -9.81 3.63
N SER A 261 8.46 -9.68 3.15
CA SER A 261 9.26 -8.48 3.45
C SER A 261 8.57 -7.21 2.94
N GLY A 262 8.97 -6.03 3.43
CA GLY A 262 8.37 -4.77 2.98
C GLY A 262 8.47 -4.55 1.46
N CYS A 263 9.60 -4.94 0.86
CA CYS A 263 9.83 -4.83 -0.58
C CYS A 263 8.99 -5.83 -1.40
N GLU A 264 8.97 -7.10 -0.99
CA GLU A 264 8.16 -8.14 -1.63
C GLU A 264 6.67 -7.83 -1.49
N GLY A 265 6.24 -7.44 -0.29
CA GLY A 265 4.87 -7.05 0.01
C GLY A 265 4.41 -5.87 -0.83
N ALA A 266 5.19 -4.79 -0.87
CA ALA A 266 4.88 -3.62 -1.70
C ALA A 266 4.60 -4.02 -3.16
N PHE A 267 5.42 -4.91 -3.73
CA PHE A 267 5.28 -5.33 -5.12
C PHE A 267 4.15 -6.34 -5.37
N HIS A 268 4.05 -7.41 -4.56
CA HIS A 268 3.14 -8.52 -4.81
C HIS A 268 1.75 -8.33 -4.20
N LEU A 269 1.61 -7.49 -3.15
CA LEU A 269 0.38 -7.38 -2.38
C LEU A 269 -0.39 -6.08 -2.64
N PHE A 270 0.28 -5.02 -3.11
CA PHE A 270 -0.32 -3.71 -3.26
C PHE A 270 -0.32 -3.22 -4.72
N SER A 271 -1.40 -2.58 -5.14
CA SER A 271 -1.44 -1.88 -6.42
C SER A 271 -0.42 -0.74 -6.43
N ASN A 272 0.28 -0.56 -7.54
CA ASN A 272 1.29 0.49 -7.73
C ASN A 272 2.29 0.59 -6.56
N GLY A 273 2.70 -0.54 -5.99
CA GLY A 273 3.67 -0.55 -4.90
C GLY A 273 3.15 0.05 -3.59
N GLY A 274 1.83 0.20 -3.43
CA GLY A 274 1.20 0.85 -2.27
C GLY A 274 1.07 2.37 -2.37
N ALA A 275 1.21 2.96 -3.56
CA ALA A 275 1.18 4.42 -3.74
C ALA A 275 0.33 4.84 -4.96
N GLU A 276 -1.00 4.66 -4.88
CA GLU A 276 -1.91 5.30 -5.83
C GLU A 276 -2.12 6.76 -5.40
N LEU A 277 -1.72 7.72 -6.22
CA LEU A 277 -1.78 9.14 -5.86
C LEU A 277 -2.79 9.88 -6.73
N SER A 278 -3.48 10.87 -6.16
CA SER A 278 -4.20 11.87 -6.95
C SER A 278 -3.25 12.69 -7.84
N ASP A 279 -3.76 13.29 -8.92
CA ASP A 279 -2.94 14.04 -9.89
C ASP A 279 -2.14 15.19 -9.25
N ASP A 280 -2.68 15.81 -8.19
CA ASP A 280 -2.01 16.86 -7.40
C ASP A 280 -1.13 16.32 -6.24
N GLY A 281 -1.18 15.01 -6.03
CA GLY A 281 -0.49 14.28 -4.97
C GLY A 281 -0.95 14.64 -3.55
N SER A 282 -2.16 15.18 -3.39
CA SER A 282 -2.73 15.53 -2.09
C SER A 282 -3.35 14.32 -1.36
N ILE A 283 -3.81 13.32 -2.11
CA ILE A 283 -4.42 12.09 -1.57
C ILE A 283 -3.64 10.89 -2.08
N GLY A 284 -3.30 9.98 -1.16
CA GLY A 284 -2.78 8.66 -1.45
C GLY A 284 -3.78 7.57 -1.06
N VAL A 285 -3.98 6.58 -1.94
CA VAL A 285 -4.83 5.42 -1.70
C VAL A 285 -3.97 4.16 -1.74
N VAL A 286 -4.10 3.34 -0.70
CA VAL A 286 -3.47 2.02 -0.62
C VAL A 286 -4.53 0.98 -0.97
N SER A 287 -4.27 0.17 -2.00
CA SER A 287 -5.20 -0.89 -2.42
C SER A 287 -4.48 -2.21 -2.64
N GLY A 288 -5.16 -3.31 -2.28
CA GLY A 288 -4.62 -4.66 -2.43
C GLY A 288 -4.69 -5.14 -3.88
N SER A 289 -3.61 -5.70 -4.38
CA SER A 289 -3.49 -6.31 -5.71
C SER A 289 -2.86 -7.70 -5.58
N THR A 290 -3.60 -8.61 -4.95
CA THR A 290 -3.22 -10.02 -4.69
C THR A 290 -4.50 -10.87 -4.60
N TRP A 291 -4.38 -12.20 -4.59
CA TRP A 291 -5.52 -13.07 -4.31
C TRP A 291 -6.19 -12.71 -2.97
N GLY A 292 -7.51 -12.49 -2.99
CA GLY A 292 -8.27 -11.97 -1.85
C GLY A 292 -8.31 -10.43 -1.73
N GLY A 293 -7.55 -9.72 -2.56
CA GLY A 293 -7.52 -8.26 -2.65
C GLY A 293 -7.24 -7.57 -1.32
N GLY A 294 -7.99 -6.49 -1.02
CA GLY A 294 -7.85 -5.74 0.23
C GLY A 294 -8.06 -6.56 1.50
N GLY A 295 -8.83 -7.66 1.44
CA GLY A 295 -9.03 -8.56 2.58
C GLY A 295 -7.74 -9.30 3.00
N THR A 296 -6.78 -9.45 2.09
CA THR A 296 -5.48 -10.08 2.36
C THR A 296 -4.53 -9.14 3.10
N ILE A 297 -4.63 -7.82 2.88
CA ILE A 297 -3.70 -6.81 3.41
C ILE A 297 -4.29 -5.89 4.51
N ASN A 298 -5.59 -5.96 4.79
CA ASN A 298 -6.20 -5.14 5.84
C ASN A 298 -5.83 -5.61 7.25
N TRP A 299 -6.24 -4.83 8.26
CA TRP A 299 -5.87 -5.00 9.66
C TRP A 299 -6.96 -5.67 10.53
N SER A 300 -7.78 -6.53 9.93
CA SER A 300 -8.87 -7.28 10.57
C SER A 300 -10.06 -6.49 11.15
N ALA A 301 -9.96 -5.17 11.28
CA ALA A 301 -11.05 -4.32 11.74
C ALA A 301 -12.35 -4.58 10.96
N SER A 302 -13.41 -4.91 11.68
CA SER A 302 -14.70 -5.35 11.14
C SER A 302 -15.83 -4.66 11.88
N LEU A 303 -16.28 -3.53 11.35
CA LEU A 303 -17.35 -2.71 11.91
C LEU A 303 -18.64 -2.90 11.08
N GLN A 304 -19.79 -3.03 11.75
CA GLN A 304 -21.07 -2.94 11.06
C GLN A 304 -21.37 -1.49 10.65
N THR A 305 -22.06 -1.33 9.52
CA THR A 305 -22.47 -0.01 9.01
C THR A 305 -23.39 0.71 9.99
N GLN A 306 -23.05 1.93 10.36
CA GLN A 306 -23.78 2.75 11.34
C GLN A 306 -25.19 3.13 10.83
N SER A 307 -26.15 3.28 11.74
CA SER A 307 -27.55 3.58 11.42
C SER A 307 -27.70 4.89 10.63
N MET A 308 -27.01 5.96 11.04
CA MET A 308 -27.02 7.26 10.36
C MET A 308 -26.60 7.17 8.87
N VAL A 309 -25.55 6.41 8.57
CA VAL A 309 -25.08 6.19 7.19
C VAL A 309 -26.10 5.39 6.38
N ARG A 310 -26.72 4.39 7.02
CA ARG A 310 -27.79 3.60 6.39
C ARG A 310 -29.03 4.43 6.10
N GLU A 311 -29.41 5.32 7.02
CA GLU A 311 -30.49 6.29 6.85
C GLU A 311 -30.20 7.28 5.73
N GLU A 312 -28.98 7.81 5.65
CA GLU A 312 -28.53 8.67 4.56
C GLU A 312 -28.71 7.98 3.20
N TRP A 313 -28.20 6.75 3.05
CA TRP A 313 -28.35 5.99 1.80
C TRP A 313 -29.81 5.66 1.47
N ALA A 314 -30.62 5.32 2.48
CA ALA A 314 -32.05 5.06 2.29
C ALA A 314 -32.79 6.32 1.83
N ASN A 315 -32.50 7.47 2.44
CA ASN A 315 -33.06 8.77 2.06
C ASN A 315 -32.61 9.21 0.65
N ALA A 316 -31.42 8.76 0.20
CA ALA A 316 -30.94 8.92 -1.17
C ALA A 316 -31.59 7.94 -2.18
N GLY A 317 -32.59 7.16 -1.77
CA GLY A 317 -33.36 6.27 -2.64
C GLY A 317 -32.95 4.80 -2.60
N LEU A 318 -32.19 4.36 -1.59
CA LEU A 318 -31.74 2.97 -1.42
C LEU A 318 -32.35 2.32 -0.16
N PRO A 319 -33.67 2.08 -0.12
CA PRO A 319 -34.38 1.64 1.09
C PRO A 319 -33.93 0.27 1.63
N LEU A 320 -33.20 -0.52 0.83
CA LEU A 320 -32.59 -1.77 1.29
C LEU A 320 -31.72 -1.55 2.54
N PHE A 321 -30.99 -0.44 2.65
CA PHE A 321 -30.02 -0.25 3.72
C PHE A 321 -30.65 -0.10 5.11
N THR A 322 -31.88 0.37 5.22
CA THR A 322 -32.62 0.41 6.50
C THR A 322 -33.49 -0.82 6.74
N SER A 323 -33.54 -1.76 5.79
CA SER A 323 -34.35 -2.98 5.92
C SER A 323 -33.71 -4.03 6.83
N SER A 324 -34.53 -4.95 7.32
CA SER A 324 -34.07 -6.14 8.05
C SER A 324 -33.19 -7.05 7.19
N ALA A 325 -33.43 -7.13 5.87
CA ALA A 325 -32.63 -7.97 4.97
C ALA A 325 -31.15 -7.54 4.91
N TYR A 326 -30.87 -6.24 4.99
CA TYR A 326 -29.50 -5.75 5.08
C TYR A 326 -28.88 -6.08 6.44
N GLN A 327 -29.64 -5.95 7.54
CA GLN A 327 -29.15 -6.36 8.87
C GLN A 327 -28.81 -7.85 8.91
N THR A 328 -29.71 -8.72 8.44
CA THR A 328 -29.46 -10.17 8.32
C THR A 328 -28.21 -10.47 7.49
N SER A 329 -27.93 -9.67 6.46
CA SER A 329 -26.72 -9.83 5.66
C SER A 329 -25.45 -9.46 6.43
N LEU A 330 -25.49 -8.38 7.23
CA LEU A 330 -24.37 -7.98 8.09
C LEU A 330 -24.10 -9.03 9.17
N ASP A 331 -25.14 -9.48 9.87
CA ASP A 331 -25.04 -10.45 10.96
C ASP A 331 -24.47 -11.77 10.44
N ARG A 332 -25.04 -12.30 9.34
CA ARG A 332 -24.55 -13.54 8.72
C ARG A 332 -23.07 -13.48 8.35
N VAL A 333 -22.59 -12.37 7.81
CA VAL A 333 -21.18 -12.21 7.43
C VAL A 333 -20.29 -12.11 8.67
N CYS A 334 -20.70 -11.33 9.68
CA CYS A 334 -19.96 -11.19 10.93
C CYS A 334 -19.86 -12.53 11.67
N ASP A 335 -20.97 -13.25 11.80
CA ASP A 335 -21.05 -14.55 12.47
C ASP A 335 -20.15 -15.58 11.77
N TYR A 336 -20.26 -15.69 10.44
CA TYR A 336 -19.46 -16.63 9.67
C TYR A 336 -17.95 -16.34 9.75
N MET A 337 -17.55 -15.05 9.79
CA MET A 337 -16.15 -14.65 9.92
C MET A 337 -15.67 -14.64 11.38
N GLY A 338 -16.53 -14.98 12.34
CA GLY A 338 -16.25 -14.94 13.77
C GLY A 338 -15.77 -13.57 14.24
N VAL A 339 -16.44 -12.50 13.79
CA VAL A 339 -16.12 -11.11 14.18
C VAL A 339 -16.44 -10.92 15.66
N SER A 340 -15.42 -10.59 16.46
CA SER A 340 -15.60 -10.35 17.89
C SER A 340 -14.52 -9.42 18.44
N ALA A 341 -14.83 -8.76 19.57
CA ALA A 341 -13.87 -8.01 20.37
C ALA A 341 -13.26 -8.83 21.52
N ASP A 342 -13.77 -10.03 21.81
CA ASP A 342 -13.42 -10.83 23.00
C ASP A 342 -11.99 -11.41 22.95
N PHE A 343 -11.43 -11.52 21.75
CA PHE A 343 -10.12 -12.13 21.50
C PHE A 343 -9.02 -11.10 21.25
N ILE A 344 -9.33 -9.82 21.45
CA ILE A 344 -8.41 -8.72 21.24
C ILE A 344 -7.43 -8.62 22.40
N GLN A 345 -6.15 -8.47 22.06
CA GLN A 345 -5.12 -8.05 22.98
C GLN A 345 -4.60 -6.68 22.54
N GLN A 346 -4.83 -5.66 23.37
CA GLN A 346 -4.34 -4.31 23.11
C GLN A 346 -2.81 -4.30 23.19
N ASN A 347 -2.15 -3.84 22.14
CA ASN A 347 -0.72 -3.52 22.21
C ASN A 347 -0.53 -2.13 22.87
N HIS A 348 0.73 -1.69 22.99
CA HIS A 348 1.05 -0.41 23.63
C HIS A 348 0.31 0.77 22.97
N GLY A 349 0.40 0.91 21.63
CA GLY A 349 -0.20 2.05 20.92
C GLY A 349 -1.72 2.10 21.06
N ASN A 350 -2.39 0.97 20.96
CA ASN A 350 -3.83 0.92 21.17
C ASN A 350 -4.22 1.20 22.64
N SER A 351 -3.44 0.71 23.60
CA SER A 351 -3.65 0.99 25.03
C SER A 351 -3.49 2.47 25.36
N VAL A 352 -2.50 3.14 24.76
CA VAL A 352 -2.31 4.59 24.90
C VAL A 352 -3.54 5.36 24.39
N LEU A 353 -4.10 4.96 23.25
CA LEU A 353 -5.29 5.62 22.70
C LEU A 353 -6.50 5.47 23.64
N MET A 354 -6.75 4.26 24.14
CA MET A 354 -7.83 3.98 25.09
C MET A 354 -7.67 4.75 26.40
N GLU A 355 -6.47 4.77 26.96
CA GLU A 355 -6.18 5.47 28.22
C GLU A 355 -6.20 6.99 28.06
N GLY A 356 -5.71 7.50 26.93
CA GLY A 356 -5.78 8.91 26.57
C GLY A 356 -7.24 9.38 26.47
N ALA A 357 -8.08 8.61 25.78
CA ALA A 357 -9.51 8.89 25.71
C ALA A 357 -10.16 8.89 27.09
N ARG A 358 -9.88 7.87 27.92
CA ARG A 358 -10.40 7.79 29.30
C ARG A 358 -10.02 9.03 30.13
N LYS A 359 -8.77 9.48 30.07
CA LYS A 359 -8.28 10.66 30.80
C LYS A 359 -8.93 11.96 30.34
N LEU A 360 -9.25 12.07 29.05
CA LEU A 360 -9.87 13.26 28.47
C LEU A 360 -11.40 13.23 28.53
N GLY A 361 -12.00 12.13 29.00
CA GLY A 361 -13.46 11.97 29.07
C GLY A 361 -14.11 11.60 27.73
N TYR A 362 -13.34 11.06 26.77
CA TYR A 362 -13.84 10.56 25.49
C TYR A 362 -14.22 9.08 25.55
N SER A 363 -15.12 8.68 24.66
CA SER A 363 -15.60 7.32 24.45
C SER A 363 -14.66 6.54 23.52
N ALA A 364 -13.93 5.58 24.10
CA ALA A 364 -13.12 4.64 23.34
C ALA A 364 -13.66 3.21 23.46
N LYS A 365 -13.59 2.45 22.37
CA LYS A 365 -14.04 1.06 22.28
C LYS A 365 -13.03 0.16 21.58
N ALA A 366 -13.07 -1.12 21.92
CA ALA A 366 -12.35 -2.13 21.17
C ALA A 366 -12.97 -2.27 19.77
N VAL A 367 -12.13 -2.41 18.74
CA VAL A 367 -12.55 -2.59 17.35
C VAL A 367 -12.68 -4.08 17.06
N PRO A 368 -13.88 -4.63 16.83
CA PRO A 368 -14.06 -6.06 16.56
C PRO A 368 -13.22 -6.53 15.37
N GLN A 369 -12.68 -7.74 15.48
CA GLN A 369 -11.78 -8.31 14.48
C GLN A 369 -12.32 -9.62 13.91
N ASN A 370 -12.11 -9.85 12.61
CA ASN A 370 -12.48 -11.09 11.91
C ASN A 370 -11.43 -12.20 12.12
N THR A 371 -11.17 -12.59 13.37
CA THR A 371 -10.14 -13.60 13.69
C THR A 371 -10.70 -15.00 13.91
N GLY A 372 -11.96 -15.25 13.54
CA GLY A 372 -12.56 -16.58 13.69
C GLY A 372 -12.56 -17.06 15.14
N HIS A 373 -12.87 -16.16 16.08
CA HIS A 373 -12.86 -16.41 17.53
C HIS A 373 -11.50 -16.85 18.11
N GLN A 374 -10.39 -16.36 17.54
CA GLN A 374 -9.03 -16.65 18.01
C GLN A 374 -8.24 -15.38 18.30
N LYS A 375 -7.26 -15.49 19.20
CA LYS A 375 -6.29 -14.41 19.44
C LYS A 375 -5.35 -14.31 18.24
N HIS A 376 -5.14 -13.09 17.74
CA HIS A 376 -4.21 -12.86 16.63
C HIS A 376 -3.49 -11.51 16.78
N ALA A 377 -2.24 -11.56 17.22
CA ALA A 377 -1.47 -10.39 17.62
C ALA A 377 -0.09 -10.37 16.96
N CYS A 378 -0.02 -10.64 15.64
CA CYS A 378 1.27 -10.75 14.97
C CYS A 378 1.89 -9.41 14.57
N GLY A 379 1.09 -8.36 14.32
CA GLY A 379 1.55 -7.02 13.88
C GLY A 379 1.87 -6.86 12.40
N TYR A 380 1.83 -7.96 11.64
CA TYR A 380 2.30 -8.01 10.25
C TYR A 380 1.17 -8.29 9.25
N CYS A 381 -0.10 -8.21 9.67
CA CYS A 381 -1.25 -8.54 8.82
C CYS A 381 -1.31 -7.74 7.50
N ALA A 382 -0.67 -6.57 7.45
CA ALA A 382 -0.52 -5.76 6.24
C ALA A 382 0.34 -6.42 5.15
N LEU A 383 1.23 -7.33 5.54
CA LEU A 383 2.14 -8.07 4.67
C LEU A 383 1.70 -9.53 4.48
N GLY A 384 0.44 -9.84 4.80
CA GLY A 384 -0.14 -11.18 4.75
C GLY A 384 -0.15 -11.89 6.10
N CYS A 385 -1.06 -12.86 6.27
CA CYS A 385 -1.27 -13.57 7.53
C CYS A 385 -0.76 -15.01 7.42
N ALA A 386 0.43 -15.28 7.96
CA ALA A 386 1.02 -16.62 7.98
C ALA A 386 0.17 -17.64 8.76
N ALA A 387 -0.49 -17.19 9.83
CA ALA A 387 -1.25 -18.06 10.71
C ALA A 387 -2.61 -18.48 10.13
N GLY A 388 -3.07 -17.87 9.03
CA GLY A 388 -4.40 -18.12 8.47
C GLY A 388 -5.56 -17.74 9.40
N ILE A 389 -5.31 -17.05 10.53
CA ILE A 389 -6.34 -16.72 11.52
C ILE A 389 -7.22 -15.56 11.03
N LYS A 390 -6.64 -14.59 10.31
CA LYS A 390 -7.41 -13.49 9.71
C LYS A 390 -8.34 -14.05 8.65
N GLN A 391 -9.65 -13.98 8.90
CA GLN A 391 -10.71 -14.56 8.10
C GLN A 391 -11.00 -13.77 6.81
N GLY A 392 -9.97 -13.42 6.05
CA GLY A 392 -10.08 -12.75 4.74
C GLY A 392 -10.62 -13.69 3.64
N PRO A 393 -10.88 -13.19 2.43
CA PRO A 393 -11.56 -13.95 1.37
C PRO A 393 -10.87 -15.27 1.00
N ALA A 394 -9.53 -15.29 1.01
CA ALA A 394 -8.71 -16.47 0.71
C ALA A 394 -8.75 -17.56 1.80
N VAL A 395 -9.16 -17.24 3.02
CA VAL A 395 -9.32 -18.22 4.11
C VAL A 395 -10.78 -18.71 4.18
N THR A 396 -11.72 -17.82 3.87
CA THR A 396 -13.16 -18.05 4.07
C THR A 396 -13.90 -18.29 2.75
N PHE A 397 -14.57 -17.26 2.22
CA PHE A 397 -15.58 -17.40 1.20
C PHE A 397 -15.06 -17.97 -0.13
N LEU A 398 -13.81 -17.67 -0.54
CA LEU A 398 -13.25 -18.27 -1.74
C LEU A 398 -12.93 -19.75 -1.55
N ALA A 399 -12.52 -20.15 -0.33
CA ALA A 399 -12.26 -21.56 -0.01
C ALA A 399 -13.58 -22.35 -0.04
N ASP A 400 -14.66 -21.80 0.51
CA ASP A 400 -15.98 -22.44 0.41
C ASP A 400 -16.53 -22.44 -1.01
N ALA A 401 -16.29 -21.38 -1.80
CA ALA A 401 -16.64 -21.39 -3.22
C ALA A 401 -15.91 -22.52 -3.96
N ALA A 402 -14.63 -22.76 -3.65
CA ALA A 402 -13.85 -23.86 -4.21
C ALA A 402 -14.45 -25.22 -3.83
N ARG A 403 -14.81 -25.40 -2.55
CA ARG A 403 -15.48 -26.63 -2.06
C ARG A 403 -16.82 -26.87 -2.75
N ALA A 404 -17.53 -25.79 -3.11
CA ALA A 404 -18.78 -25.85 -3.87
C ALA A 404 -18.59 -25.99 -5.40
N GLY A 405 -17.34 -26.10 -5.89
CA GLY A 405 -17.05 -26.37 -7.30
C GLY A 405 -16.77 -25.14 -8.17
N ALA A 406 -16.60 -23.95 -7.58
CA ALA A 406 -16.09 -22.80 -8.33
C ALA A 406 -14.66 -23.06 -8.82
N THR A 407 -14.32 -22.55 -10.00
CA THR A 407 -12.96 -22.60 -10.55
C THR A 407 -12.34 -21.22 -10.64
N PHE A 408 -11.00 -21.17 -10.71
CA PHE A 408 -10.24 -19.95 -10.51
C PHE A 408 -9.18 -19.74 -11.58
N ILE A 409 -8.90 -18.49 -11.90
CA ILE A 409 -7.82 -18.08 -12.78
C ILE A 409 -7.06 -16.93 -12.13
N GLU A 410 -5.81 -17.14 -11.78
CA GLU A 410 -4.87 -16.09 -11.40
C GLU A 410 -4.08 -15.59 -12.62
N GLY A 411 -3.43 -14.41 -12.51
CA GLY A 411 -2.70 -13.80 -13.62
C GLY A 411 -3.57 -13.35 -14.79
N PHE A 412 -4.90 -13.27 -14.61
CA PHE A 412 -5.84 -12.84 -15.64
C PHE A 412 -6.22 -11.36 -15.51
N LYS A 413 -5.60 -10.52 -16.34
CA LYS A 413 -5.96 -9.11 -16.47
C LYS A 413 -7.16 -8.95 -17.40
N ALA A 414 -8.35 -8.77 -16.81
CA ALA A 414 -9.57 -8.46 -17.55
C ALA A 414 -9.45 -7.11 -18.30
N GLU A 415 -9.67 -7.13 -19.61
CA GLU A 415 -9.59 -5.93 -20.45
C GLU A 415 -10.94 -5.26 -20.60
N LYS A 416 -11.98 -6.08 -20.87
CA LYS A 416 -13.35 -5.62 -21.12
C LYS A 416 -14.39 -6.71 -20.91
N VAL A 417 -15.58 -6.29 -20.50
CA VAL A 417 -16.83 -7.05 -20.58
C VAL A 417 -17.30 -7.08 -22.04
N LEU A 418 -17.73 -8.24 -22.50
CA LEU A 418 -18.27 -8.46 -23.84
C LEU A 418 -19.78 -8.33 -23.81
N PHE A 419 -20.35 -7.68 -24.83
CA PHE A 419 -21.78 -7.50 -24.98
C PHE A 419 -22.29 -8.16 -26.27
N GLY A 420 -23.44 -8.82 -26.18
CA GLY A 420 -24.13 -9.38 -27.34
C GLY A 420 -24.56 -8.30 -28.32
N ARG A 421 -24.51 -8.62 -29.62
CA ARG A 421 -24.97 -7.73 -30.69
C ARG A 421 -26.49 -7.53 -30.68
N LYS A 422 -27.23 -8.60 -30.36
CA LYS A 422 -28.70 -8.55 -30.26
C LYS A 422 -29.10 -7.90 -28.94
N LEU A 423 -30.02 -6.95 -29.02
CA LEU A 423 -30.65 -6.38 -27.83
C LEU A 423 -31.68 -7.37 -27.28
N VAL A 424 -31.69 -7.54 -25.97
CA VAL A 424 -32.73 -8.30 -25.26
C VAL A 424 -33.56 -7.29 -24.48
N LYS A 425 -34.85 -7.19 -24.78
CA LYS A 425 -35.75 -6.17 -24.20
C LYS A 425 -35.17 -4.74 -24.33
N GLY A 426 -34.63 -4.42 -25.50
CA GLY A 426 -34.03 -3.11 -25.81
C GLY A 426 -32.67 -2.84 -25.14
N LYS A 427 -32.08 -3.80 -24.43
CA LYS A 427 -30.82 -3.63 -23.69
C LYS A 427 -29.71 -4.53 -24.23
N ARG A 428 -28.47 -4.03 -24.22
CA ARG A 428 -27.28 -4.87 -24.44
C ARG A 428 -27.10 -5.80 -23.25
N VAL A 429 -26.82 -7.07 -23.53
CA VAL A 429 -26.60 -8.08 -22.49
C VAL A 429 -25.13 -8.47 -22.46
N ALA A 430 -24.54 -8.53 -21.27
CA ALA A 430 -23.19 -9.03 -21.09
C ALA A 430 -23.17 -10.53 -21.42
N ILE A 431 -22.18 -10.97 -22.21
CA ILE A 431 -22.04 -12.35 -22.68
C ILE A 431 -20.70 -12.97 -22.29
N GLY A 432 -19.93 -12.30 -21.43
CA GLY A 432 -18.63 -12.75 -20.98
C GLY A 432 -17.62 -11.63 -20.78
N VAL A 433 -16.37 -12.03 -20.60
CA VAL A 433 -15.22 -11.14 -20.39
C VAL A 433 -14.07 -11.60 -21.28
N ARG A 434 -13.28 -10.64 -21.77
CA ARG A 434 -12.01 -10.91 -22.43
C ARG A 434 -10.88 -10.29 -21.63
N GLY A 435 -9.77 -11.02 -21.52
CA GLY A 435 -8.56 -10.54 -20.88
C GLY A 435 -7.30 -11.19 -21.42
N THR A 436 -6.19 -10.82 -20.80
CA THR A 436 -4.88 -11.45 -21.00
C THR A 436 -4.56 -12.25 -19.76
N TRP A 437 -4.27 -13.53 -19.93
CA TRP A 437 -3.73 -14.40 -18.90
C TRP A 437 -2.22 -14.48 -19.03
N THR A 438 -1.52 -14.43 -17.91
CA THR A 438 -0.08 -14.64 -17.82
C THR A 438 0.17 -15.77 -16.81
N SER A 439 0.94 -16.77 -17.23
CA SER A 439 1.32 -17.89 -16.37
C SER A 439 2.39 -17.46 -15.36
N ARG A 440 2.54 -18.26 -14.30
CA ARG A 440 3.81 -18.32 -13.57
C ARG A 440 4.91 -18.85 -14.49
N ASP A 441 6.16 -18.58 -14.15
CA ASP A 441 7.30 -19.21 -14.80
C ASP A 441 7.50 -20.66 -14.32
N ALA A 442 8.52 -21.35 -14.86
CA ALA A 442 8.84 -22.72 -14.51
C ALA A 442 9.26 -22.93 -13.04
N SER A 443 9.67 -21.86 -12.34
CA SER A 443 10.02 -21.88 -10.92
C SER A 443 8.82 -21.56 -10.01
N GLY A 444 7.66 -21.23 -10.58
CA GLY A 444 6.48 -20.77 -9.84
C GLY A 444 6.48 -19.27 -9.53
N ALA A 445 7.46 -18.51 -10.03
CA ALA A 445 7.52 -17.06 -9.85
C ALA A 445 6.46 -16.35 -10.69
N THR A 446 5.92 -15.26 -10.16
CA THR A 446 4.77 -14.55 -10.74
C THR A 446 5.15 -13.61 -11.89
N HIS A 447 6.44 -13.34 -12.07
CA HIS A 447 6.98 -12.37 -13.03
C HIS A 447 8.31 -12.82 -13.67
N GLY A 448 8.63 -14.12 -13.61
CA GLY A 448 9.84 -14.64 -14.23
C GLY A 448 9.69 -14.93 -15.72
N THR A 449 10.81 -15.26 -16.36
CA THR A 449 10.86 -15.60 -17.79
C THR A 449 11.49 -16.97 -17.99
N PRO A 450 10.95 -17.81 -18.90
CA PRO A 450 9.81 -17.56 -19.77
C PRO A 450 8.46 -17.71 -19.04
N ALA A 451 7.51 -16.80 -19.33
CA ALA A 451 6.10 -16.90 -18.94
C ALA A 451 5.22 -17.00 -20.19
N ILE A 452 4.15 -17.78 -20.12
CA ILE A 452 3.18 -17.90 -21.21
C ILE A 452 2.17 -16.77 -21.07
N THR A 453 1.94 -16.03 -22.16
CA THR A 453 0.87 -15.03 -22.23
C THR A 453 -0.16 -15.46 -23.25
N ARG A 454 -1.44 -15.43 -22.88
CA ARG A 454 -2.54 -15.87 -23.75
C ARG A 454 -3.76 -14.95 -23.65
N LYS A 455 -4.40 -14.66 -24.78
CA LYS A 455 -5.72 -14.04 -24.77
C LYS A 455 -6.75 -15.09 -24.37
N VAL A 456 -7.61 -14.79 -23.41
CA VAL A 456 -8.68 -15.70 -22.97
C VAL A 456 -10.01 -14.96 -23.03
N VAL A 457 -11.01 -15.65 -23.58
CA VAL A 457 -12.41 -15.21 -23.65
C VAL A 457 -13.23 -16.18 -22.79
N ILE A 458 -13.82 -15.64 -21.74
CA ILE A 458 -14.71 -16.38 -20.85
C ILE A 458 -16.13 -16.00 -21.22
N LYS A 459 -16.84 -16.86 -21.94
CA LYS A 459 -18.26 -16.66 -22.22
C LYS A 459 -19.05 -16.98 -20.94
N ALA A 460 -19.97 -16.09 -20.59
CA ALA A 460 -20.79 -16.25 -19.40
C ALA A 460 -22.18 -15.65 -19.56
N ASN A 461 -23.17 -16.26 -18.89
CA ASN A 461 -24.54 -15.75 -18.86
C ASN A 461 -24.66 -14.49 -17.99
N LYS A 462 -23.80 -14.39 -16.97
CA LYS A 462 -23.70 -13.24 -16.07
C LYS A 462 -22.24 -12.86 -15.83
N VAL A 463 -22.01 -11.57 -15.66
CA VAL A 463 -20.70 -11.01 -15.30
C VAL A 463 -20.87 -10.19 -14.02
N VAL A 464 -20.10 -10.52 -12.99
CA VAL A 464 -20.00 -9.73 -11.76
C VAL A 464 -18.68 -8.98 -11.79
N VAL A 465 -18.72 -7.66 -11.71
CA VAL A 465 -17.52 -6.82 -11.65
C VAL A 465 -17.22 -6.51 -10.19
N SER A 466 -16.09 -7.01 -9.69
CA SER A 466 -15.65 -6.87 -8.30
C SER A 466 -14.15 -6.52 -8.22
N CYS A 467 -13.68 -5.66 -9.14
CA CYS A 467 -12.26 -5.27 -9.24
C CYS A 467 -11.82 -4.28 -8.15
N GLY A 468 -12.73 -3.85 -7.27
CA GLY A 468 -12.51 -2.78 -6.28
C GLY A 468 -12.90 -1.39 -6.80
N THR A 469 -12.98 -0.42 -5.89
CA THR A 469 -13.50 0.94 -6.14
C THR A 469 -12.79 1.68 -7.27
N LEU A 470 -11.46 1.52 -7.37
CA LEU A 470 -10.66 2.21 -8.38
C LEU A 470 -10.69 1.52 -9.75
N GLU A 471 -10.64 0.19 -9.80
CA GLU A 471 -10.45 -0.57 -11.04
C GLU A 471 -11.76 -1.00 -11.73
N SER A 472 -12.84 -1.17 -10.96
CA SER A 472 -14.16 -1.49 -11.51
C SER A 472 -14.65 -0.45 -12.52
N PRO A 473 -14.64 0.87 -12.24
CA PRO A 473 -15.06 1.86 -13.21
C PRO A 473 -14.18 1.85 -14.46
N LEU A 474 -12.86 1.64 -14.32
CA LEU A 474 -11.95 1.58 -15.47
C LEU A 474 -12.28 0.39 -16.39
N LEU A 475 -12.60 -0.78 -15.83
CA LEU A 475 -13.07 -1.92 -16.63
C LEU A 475 -14.38 -1.60 -17.35
N LEU A 476 -15.35 -0.98 -16.67
CA LEU A 476 -16.63 -0.62 -17.27
C LEU A 476 -16.48 0.40 -18.41
N LEU A 477 -15.62 1.42 -18.23
CA LEU A 477 -15.30 2.39 -19.28
C LEU A 477 -14.65 1.73 -20.50
N ARG A 478 -13.63 0.89 -20.29
CA ARG A 478 -13.00 0.10 -21.38
C ARG A 478 -13.97 -0.85 -22.08
N SER A 479 -15.07 -1.20 -21.42
CA SER A 479 -16.15 -2.04 -21.97
C SER A 479 -17.18 -1.24 -22.79
N GLY A 480 -17.04 0.09 -22.89
CA GLY A 480 -17.92 0.95 -23.67
C GLY A 480 -19.28 1.23 -23.03
N LEU A 481 -19.37 1.14 -21.70
CA LEU A 481 -20.51 1.70 -20.97
C LEU A 481 -20.41 3.23 -20.93
N LYS A 482 -21.55 3.91 -21.03
CA LYS A 482 -21.64 5.37 -21.17
C LYS A 482 -22.41 6.05 -20.03
N ASN A 483 -22.67 5.34 -18.93
CA ASN A 483 -23.32 5.96 -17.78
C ASN A 483 -22.37 7.04 -17.22
N PRO A 484 -22.78 8.32 -17.13
CA PRO A 484 -21.92 9.41 -16.69
C PRO A 484 -21.47 9.28 -15.23
N GLN A 485 -22.12 8.43 -14.43
CA GLN A 485 -21.76 8.18 -13.03
C GLN A 485 -20.58 7.21 -12.88
N ILE A 486 -20.15 6.52 -13.93
CA ILE A 486 -19.01 5.59 -13.86
C ILE A 486 -17.73 6.38 -13.60
N GLY A 487 -17.05 6.08 -12.49
CA GLY A 487 -15.84 6.79 -12.06
C GLY A 487 -16.10 8.12 -11.33
N ARG A 488 -17.37 8.47 -11.09
CA ARG A 488 -17.78 9.62 -10.27
C ARG A 488 -18.21 9.17 -8.88
N ASN A 489 -18.40 10.14 -7.98
CA ASN A 489 -18.85 9.92 -6.60
C ASN A 489 -17.89 9.02 -5.80
N LEU A 490 -16.58 9.21 -5.99
CA LEU A 490 -15.57 8.55 -5.17
C LEU A 490 -15.65 9.11 -3.75
N HIS A 491 -15.94 8.25 -2.79
CA HIS A 491 -15.89 8.57 -1.37
C HIS A 491 -14.68 7.88 -0.77
N LEU A 492 -13.89 8.65 -0.04
CA LEU A 492 -12.75 8.18 0.72
C LEU A 492 -12.93 8.61 2.18
N HIS A 493 -12.19 7.97 3.07
CA HIS A 493 -11.90 8.54 4.38
C HIS A 493 -10.56 9.25 4.28
N PRO A 494 -10.50 10.60 4.21
CA PRO A 494 -9.27 11.34 4.38
C PRO A 494 -8.62 10.95 5.71
N VAL A 495 -7.35 10.55 5.64
CA VAL A 495 -6.60 10.10 6.81
C VAL A 495 -5.46 11.06 7.12
N ILE A 496 -5.44 11.55 8.35
CA ILE A 496 -4.28 12.24 8.92
C ILE A 496 -3.62 11.30 9.91
N ILE A 497 -2.31 11.10 9.79
CA ILE A 497 -1.53 10.28 10.71
C ILE A 497 -0.82 11.21 11.69
N MET A 498 -0.94 10.90 12.97
CA MET A 498 -0.23 11.55 14.07
C MET A 498 0.63 10.51 14.77
N SER A 499 1.81 10.91 15.22
CA SER A 499 2.70 10.03 15.98
C SER A 499 3.23 10.72 17.22
N ALA A 500 3.50 9.91 18.24
CA ALA A 500 4.11 10.32 19.49
C ALA A 500 5.36 9.47 19.76
N MET A 501 6.32 10.07 20.46
CA MET A 501 7.54 9.41 20.94
C MET A 501 7.48 9.31 22.46
N PHE A 502 7.91 8.17 22.99
CA PHE A 502 7.88 7.84 24.41
C PHE A 502 9.30 7.70 24.96
N ASP A 503 9.45 7.90 26.28
CA ASP A 503 10.75 7.79 26.95
C ASP A 503 11.26 6.34 27.08
N HIS A 504 10.38 5.36 26.81
CA HIS A 504 10.65 3.92 26.89
C HIS A 504 10.36 3.23 25.56
N GLU A 505 10.90 2.02 25.38
CA GLU A 505 10.64 1.19 24.21
C GLU A 505 9.20 0.67 24.20
N THR A 506 8.52 0.79 23.05
CA THR A 506 7.12 0.42 22.84
C THR A 506 6.93 -0.68 21.81
N ARG A 507 7.91 -0.89 20.90
CA ARG A 507 7.91 -1.87 19.80
C ARG A 507 6.59 -1.89 19.04
N PRO A 508 6.22 -0.81 18.35
CA PRO A 508 4.85 -0.61 17.89
C PRO A 508 4.41 -1.55 16.74
N TRP A 509 5.35 -2.31 16.16
CA TRP A 509 5.08 -3.39 15.21
C TRP A 509 4.66 -4.71 15.87
N GLU A 510 4.69 -4.82 17.21
CA GLU A 510 4.23 -6.00 17.92
C GLU A 510 2.74 -5.87 18.32
N GLY A 511 2.04 -7.00 18.31
CA GLY A 511 0.63 -7.08 18.67
C GLY A 511 -0.35 -6.75 17.54
N SER A 512 -1.65 -6.76 17.84
CA SER A 512 -2.69 -6.48 16.84
C SER A 512 -2.65 -5.00 16.41
N ILE A 513 -2.79 -4.74 15.10
CA ILE A 513 -2.59 -3.39 14.52
C ILE A 513 -3.69 -2.40 14.97
N LEU A 514 -4.94 -2.64 14.56
CA LEU A 514 -6.07 -1.76 14.82
C LEU A 514 -7.06 -2.48 15.73
N THR A 515 -7.06 -2.10 17.00
CA THR A 515 -7.88 -2.72 18.07
C THR A 515 -8.56 -1.71 18.98
N SER A 516 -8.33 -0.41 18.78
CA SER A 516 -8.91 0.69 19.54
C SER A 516 -9.44 1.77 18.61
N LEU A 517 -10.56 2.37 19.02
CA LEU A 517 -11.27 3.42 18.30
C LEU A 517 -11.87 4.42 19.29
N VAL A 518 -11.64 5.72 19.06
CA VAL A 518 -12.34 6.84 19.72
C VAL A 518 -13.38 7.41 18.75
N SER A 519 -14.63 7.49 19.19
CA SER A 519 -15.78 7.78 18.30
C SER A 519 -16.47 9.12 18.54
N ASP A 520 -16.09 9.90 19.55
CA ASP A 520 -16.78 11.16 19.92
C ASP A 520 -16.79 12.22 18.81
N PHE A 521 -15.88 12.11 17.85
CA PHE A 521 -15.77 13.04 16.73
C PHE A 521 -16.45 12.53 15.44
N GLU A 522 -17.20 11.43 15.46
CA GLU A 522 -17.73 10.80 14.23
C GLU A 522 -18.95 11.52 13.63
N ASN A 523 -19.50 12.51 14.34
CA ASN A 523 -20.71 13.24 13.98
C ASN A 523 -20.59 14.75 14.25
N LEU A 524 -19.56 15.39 13.71
CA LEU A 524 -19.26 16.81 13.93
C LEU A 524 -20.30 17.75 13.29
N ASP A 525 -20.97 17.30 12.22
CA ASP A 525 -21.97 18.10 11.51
C ASP A 525 -23.42 17.79 11.90
N GLY A 526 -23.63 16.86 12.84
CA GLY A 526 -24.95 16.39 13.26
C GLY A 526 -25.68 15.50 12.24
N ARG A 527 -25.03 15.16 11.10
CA ARG A 527 -25.58 14.32 10.02
C ARG A 527 -24.78 13.04 9.78
N GLY A 528 -23.75 12.84 10.60
CA GLY A 528 -22.92 11.66 10.65
C GLY A 528 -21.60 11.73 9.92
N HIS A 529 -21.14 12.95 9.67
CA HIS A 529 -19.83 13.21 9.11
C HIS A 529 -18.90 13.72 10.21
N GLY A 530 -17.66 13.23 10.22
CA GLY A 530 -16.71 13.49 11.27
C GLY A 530 -15.68 12.38 11.40
N SER A 531 -14.68 12.61 12.25
CA SER A 531 -13.51 11.75 12.38
C SER A 531 -13.64 10.66 13.44
N LYS A 532 -13.01 9.52 13.15
CA LYS A 532 -12.70 8.46 14.11
C LYS A 532 -11.22 8.45 14.39
N ILE A 533 -10.79 8.32 15.65
CA ILE A 533 -9.37 8.19 15.98
C ILE A 533 -9.06 6.72 16.22
N GLU A 534 -8.11 6.19 15.46
CA GLU A 534 -7.80 4.76 15.41
C GLU A 534 -6.29 4.52 15.45
N ALA A 535 -5.84 3.39 15.99
CA ALA A 535 -4.43 3.01 15.88
C ALA A 535 -4.07 2.58 14.44
N VAL A 536 -2.82 2.79 14.02
CA VAL A 536 -2.36 2.46 12.66
C VAL A 536 -1.27 1.42 12.64
N VAL A 537 -1.01 0.84 11.45
CA VAL A 537 0.15 -0.02 11.23
C VAL A 537 1.45 0.76 11.45
N MET A 538 2.36 0.17 12.23
CA MET A 538 3.64 0.78 12.61
C MET A 538 4.85 -0.02 12.13
N LEU A 539 4.67 -0.84 11.09
CA LEU A 539 5.78 -1.46 10.37
C LEU A 539 6.65 -0.37 9.73
N PRO A 540 8.00 -0.42 9.86
CA PRO A 540 8.88 0.65 9.36
C PRO A 540 8.66 1.02 7.89
N ASN A 541 8.42 0.02 7.03
CA ASN A 541 8.15 0.19 5.59
C ASN A 541 6.85 0.96 5.28
N PHE A 542 5.89 1.01 6.20
CA PHE A 542 4.66 1.78 6.05
C PHE A 542 4.78 3.15 6.71
N PHE A 543 5.33 3.19 7.92
CA PHE A 543 5.32 4.38 8.75
C PHE A 543 6.40 5.40 8.36
N LEU A 544 7.67 4.98 8.24
CA LEU A 544 8.79 5.89 8.02
C LEU A 544 8.68 6.71 6.72
N PRO A 545 8.25 6.15 5.57
CA PRO A 545 8.09 6.93 4.35
C PRO A 545 7.08 8.09 4.46
N LEU A 546 6.12 8.01 5.40
CA LEU A 546 5.10 9.04 5.62
C LEU A 546 5.60 10.18 6.52
N MET A 547 6.69 9.98 7.25
CA MET A 547 7.22 10.98 8.19
C MET A 547 7.83 12.17 7.44
N ALA A 548 7.70 13.35 8.04
CA ALA A 548 8.20 14.58 7.45
C ALA A 548 9.73 14.50 7.23
N TRP A 549 10.19 15.16 6.18
CA TRP A 549 11.62 15.35 5.93
C TRP A 549 11.90 16.84 6.03
N ASP A 550 12.59 17.25 7.09
CA ASP A 550 13.09 18.61 7.26
C ASP A 550 14.49 18.73 6.65
N ASN A 551 15.39 17.83 7.04
CA ASN A 551 16.66 17.60 6.37
C ASN A 551 17.15 16.16 6.60
N GLY A 552 18.23 15.77 5.91
CA GLY A 552 18.75 14.41 5.95
C GLY A 552 19.31 13.95 7.31
N LEU A 553 19.93 14.84 8.09
CA LEU A 553 20.39 14.50 9.44
C LEU A 553 19.20 14.30 10.38
N ASP A 554 18.23 15.20 10.36
CA ASP A 554 17.01 15.11 11.18
C ASP A 554 16.27 13.80 10.88
N TYR A 555 16.12 13.45 9.60
CA TYR A 555 15.43 12.21 9.23
C TYR A 555 16.20 10.94 9.65
N LYS A 556 17.53 10.91 9.47
CA LYS A 556 18.36 9.77 9.92
C LYS A 556 18.41 9.62 11.43
N THR A 557 18.32 10.70 12.18
CA THR A 557 18.28 10.67 13.66
C THR A 557 16.87 10.45 14.20
N PHE A 558 15.85 10.81 13.42
CA PHE A 558 14.46 10.54 13.73
C PHE A 558 14.10 9.06 13.56
N ALA A 559 14.46 8.42 12.44
CA ALA A 559 14.00 7.07 12.11
C ALA A 559 14.32 6.01 13.20
N PRO A 560 15.51 6.01 13.84
CA PRO A 560 15.84 5.12 14.94
C PRO A 560 15.00 5.27 16.22
N ASN A 561 14.16 6.31 16.30
CA ASN A 561 13.20 6.45 17.41
C ASN A 561 11.93 5.60 17.22
N ALA A 562 11.68 5.02 16.05
CA ALA A 562 10.51 4.19 15.78
C ALA A 562 10.21 3.08 16.82
N PRO A 563 11.20 2.40 17.46
CA PRO A 563 10.93 1.42 18.51
C PRO A 563 10.30 2.02 19.77
N ARG A 564 10.32 3.35 19.93
CA ARG A 564 9.76 4.12 21.05
C ARG A 564 8.54 4.94 20.66
N MET A 565 7.91 4.65 19.52
CA MET A 565 6.81 5.44 19.00
C MET A 565 5.47 4.73 19.11
N ALA A 566 4.39 5.50 19.01
CA ALA A 566 3.08 4.99 18.66
C ALA A 566 2.38 6.00 17.75
N ALA A 567 1.46 5.56 16.91
CA ALA A 567 0.71 6.44 16.02
C ALA A 567 -0.78 6.13 16.00
N ALA A 568 -1.55 7.17 15.71
CA ALA A 568 -2.98 7.10 15.49
C ALA A 568 -3.33 7.84 14.20
N SER A 569 -4.45 7.47 13.58
CA SER A 569 -5.03 8.16 12.44
C SER A 569 -6.41 8.69 12.74
N THR A 570 -6.75 9.83 12.13
CA THR A 570 -8.13 10.29 12.02
C THR A 570 -8.74 9.75 10.73
N HIS A 571 -9.88 9.08 10.78
CA HIS A 571 -10.65 8.68 9.60
C HIS A 571 -11.93 9.51 9.53
N ASP A 572 -11.99 10.45 8.58
CA ASP A 572 -13.19 11.27 8.38
C ASP A 572 -14.27 10.49 7.61
N ASN A 573 -15.47 10.40 8.18
CA ASN A 573 -16.62 9.77 7.57
C ASN A 573 -17.06 10.60 6.34
N ASN A 574 -16.93 9.97 5.16
CA ASN A 574 -17.70 10.32 3.96
C ASN A 574 -17.38 11.69 3.31
N MET A 575 -16.12 11.96 2.98
CA MET A 575 -15.80 13.10 2.10
C MET A 575 -15.95 12.69 0.62
N ALA A 576 -16.95 13.25 -0.06
CA ALA A 576 -17.14 13.08 -1.49
C ALA A 576 -16.08 13.87 -2.28
N ILE A 577 -15.26 13.17 -3.08
CA ILE A 577 -14.37 13.80 -4.06
C ILE A 577 -15.12 13.85 -5.39
N THR A 578 -15.56 15.04 -5.79
CA THR A 578 -16.49 15.23 -6.91
C THR A 578 -15.86 15.24 -8.30
N ASP A 579 -14.53 15.15 -8.43
CA ASP A 579 -13.88 15.15 -9.75
C ASP A 579 -12.56 14.37 -9.77
N VAL A 580 -12.53 13.23 -10.46
CA VAL A 580 -11.31 12.44 -10.75
C VAL A 580 -10.95 12.52 -12.24
N THR A 581 -11.58 13.42 -13.02
CA THR A 581 -11.30 13.53 -14.46
C THR A 581 -11.19 14.99 -14.92
N SER A 582 -9.96 15.38 -15.27
CA SER A 582 -9.59 16.48 -16.18
C SER A 582 -10.35 17.81 -16.05
N ARG A 583 -9.77 18.77 -15.33
CA ARG A 583 -10.08 20.19 -15.58
C ARG A 583 -9.49 20.60 -16.93
N LYS A 584 -10.34 20.80 -17.94
CA LYS A 584 -10.08 21.85 -18.93
C LYS A 584 -10.37 23.18 -18.23
N LEU A 585 -9.37 24.05 -18.19
CA LEU A 585 -9.50 25.46 -17.84
C LEU A 585 -10.61 26.07 -18.69
N ALA A 586 -11.71 26.45 -18.06
CA ALA A 586 -12.62 27.45 -18.60
C ALA A 586 -12.38 28.72 -17.79
N SER A 587 -11.87 29.72 -18.49
CA SER A 587 -11.70 31.11 -18.08
C SER A 587 -13.03 31.68 -17.57
N HIS A 588 -13.01 32.26 -16.38
CA HIS A 588 -14.00 33.24 -15.95
C HIS A 588 -13.31 34.60 -15.80
N GLU A 589 -13.72 35.51 -16.66
CA GLU A 589 -13.82 36.95 -16.41
C GLU A 589 -15.23 37.36 -16.88
N PRO A 590 -15.81 38.42 -16.31
CA PRO A 590 -16.26 38.57 -14.92
C PRO A 590 -17.71 38.10 -14.71
#